data_AF-A0A7S3WMV0-F1
#
_entry.id   AF-A0A7S3WMV0-F1
#
_cell.length_a   1.000
_cell.length_b   1.000
_cell.length_c   1.000
_cell.angle_alpha   90.00
_cell.angle_beta   90.00
_cell.angle_gamma   90.00
#
_symmetry.space_group_name_H-M   'P 1'
#
loop_
_entity.id
_entity.type
_entity.pdbx_description
1 polymer ?
#
loop_
_entity_poly.entity_id
_entity_poly.type
_entity_poly.pdbx_seq_one_letter_code
_entity_poly.pdbx_strand_id
1 'polypeptide(L)'
;MYQLPLQFIPPPLLPFHYSLACKGQHAQRDRFFPIEYLQAAFRLGDKVKMSVDEDTDMSKIVSSLSDLGVNYDTYYDSWISKMHAMQKKYSGAFSNDEFRFKVFGGGTITQCNDGAEVQGEDAQKLKQDDERELNSYGRPYGEDDSPSGTYYKYAKQPDEVAAFPLDADAVQ
;
A
#
# COMPACT_ATOMS: atom_id res chain seq x y z
N MET A 1 14.74 -16.00 -3.10
CA MET A 1 14.59 -14.53 -3.04
C MET A 1 13.19 -14.10 -2.56
N TYR A 2 13.05 -13.80 -1.28
CA TYR A 2 11.86 -13.16 -0.72
C TYR A 2 11.98 -11.65 -0.91
N GLN A 3 11.14 -11.07 -1.77
CA GLN A 3 10.92 -9.63 -1.76
C GLN A 3 9.86 -9.35 -0.70
N LEU A 4 10.20 -8.56 0.31
CA LEU A 4 9.21 -8.03 1.25
C LEU A 4 8.60 -6.80 0.56
N PRO A 5 7.37 -6.87 0.03
CA PRO A 5 6.75 -5.70 -0.59
C PRO A 5 6.46 -4.68 0.52
N LEU A 6 7.35 -3.70 0.67
CA LEU A 6 7.16 -2.57 1.58
C LEU A 6 6.23 -1.56 0.91
N GLN A 7 4.93 -1.84 0.92
CA GLN A 7 3.92 -0.90 0.47
C GLN A 7 3.27 -0.23 1.69
N PHE A 8 3.48 1.09 1.82
CA PHE A 8 2.84 1.91 2.84
C PHE A 8 1.75 2.75 2.18
N ILE A 9 0.49 2.52 2.56
CA ILE A 9 -0.65 3.33 2.11
C ILE A 9 -1.32 3.91 3.36
N PRO A 10 -1.23 5.22 3.62
CA PRO A 10 -1.92 5.83 4.74
C PRO A 10 -3.44 5.87 4.49
N PRO A 11 -4.27 5.73 5.53
CA PRO A 11 -5.72 5.91 5.40
C PRO A 11 -6.11 7.40 5.28
N PRO A 12 -7.27 7.73 4.65
CA PRO A 12 -8.21 6.80 4.03
C PRO A 12 -7.65 6.22 2.73
N LEU A 13 -7.99 4.97 2.47
CA LEU A 13 -7.59 4.29 1.24
C LEU A 13 -8.47 4.77 0.08
N LEU A 14 -7.93 4.80 -1.14
CA LEU A 14 -8.76 4.96 -2.34
C LEU A 14 -9.82 3.83 -2.37
N PRO A 15 -11.01 4.05 -2.93
CA PRO A 15 -12.07 3.04 -2.96
C PRO A 15 -11.61 1.68 -3.49
N PHE A 16 -10.73 1.69 -4.50
CA PHE A 16 -10.09 0.48 -5.02
C PHE A 16 -9.27 -0.27 -3.96
N HIS A 17 -8.31 0.42 -3.31
CA HIS A 17 -7.46 -0.19 -2.28
C HIS A 17 -8.28 -0.68 -1.07
N TYR A 18 -9.32 0.06 -0.67
CA TYR A 18 -10.23 -0.34 0.40
C TYR A 18 -11.03 -1.58 0.02
N SER A 19 -11.57 -1.65 -1.20
CA SER A 19 -12.28 -2.83 -1.71
C SER A 19 -11.40 -4.07 -1.69
N LEU A 20 -10.13 -3.95 -2.10
CA LEU A 20 -9.16 -5.04 -2.02
C LEU A 20 -8.81 -5.43 -0.59
N ALA A 21 -8.69 -4.47 0.33
CA ALA A 21 -8.46 -4.74 1.76
C ALA A 21 -9.64 -5.51 2.37
N CYS A 22 -10.88 -5.10 2.09
CA CYS A 22 -12.10 -5.81 2.53
C CYS A 22 -12.18 -7.25 1.99
N LYS A 23 -11.58 -7.54 0.84
CA LYS A 23 -11.51 -8.88 0.24
C LYS A 23 -10.33 -9.71 0.75
N GLY A 24 -9.48 -9.16 1.64
CA GLY A 24 -8.24 -9.81 2.07
C GLY A 24 -7.21 -9.95 0.95
N GLN A 25 -7.28 -9.09 -0.07
CA GLN A 25 -6.31 -9.04 -1.17
C GLN A 25 -5.23 -7.98 -0.93
N HIS A 26 -5.54 -6.94 -0.15
CA HIS A 26 -4.56 -6.03 0.45
C HIS A 26 -4.44 -6.28 1.94
N ALA A 27 -3.30 -5.85 2.49
CA ALA A 27 -2.96 -5.97 3.90
C ALA A 27 -3.17 -7.41 4.41
N GLN A 28 -2.73 -8.41 3.64
CA GLN A 28 -2.90 -9.81 4.01
C GLN A 28 -2.16 -10.12 5.32
N ARG A 29 -2.85 -10.83 6.21
CA ARG A 29 -2.24 -11.34 7.44
C ARG A 29 -1.00 -12.17 7.09
N ASP A 30 0.04 -12.04 7.93
CA ASP A 30 1.38 -12.64 7.77
C ASP A 30 2.19 -12.15 6.56
N ARG A 31 1.64 -11.22 5.76
CA ARG A 31 2.32 -10.61 4.60
C ARG A 31 2.36 -9.07 4.66
N PHE A 32 1.62 -8.48 5.60
CA PHE A 32 1.57 -7.05 5.82
C PHE A 32 2.00 -6.71 7.25
N PHE A 33 2.99 -5.84 7.38
CA PHE A 33 3.54 -5.43 8.67
C PHE A 33 3.17 -3.97 8.94
N PRO A 34 2.24 -3.69 9.86
CA PRO A 34 1.92 -2.32 10.25
C PRO A 34 3.19 -1.57 10.67
N ILE A 35 3.28 -0.28 10.31
CA ILE A 35 4.47 0.53 10.66
C ILE A 35 4.67 0.61 12.17
N GLU A 36 3.57 0.66 12.94
CA GLU A 36 3.61 0.66 14.40
C GLU A 36 4.22 -0.64 14.97
N TYR A 37 3.99 -1.79 14.32
CA TYR A 37 4.62 -3.07 14.68
C TYR A 37 6.12 -3.04 14.42
N LEU A 38 6.53 -2.56 13.24
CA LEU A 38 7.95 -2.43 12.89
C LEU A 38 8.69 -1.47 13.83
N GLN A 39 8.07 -0.34 14.17
CA GLN A 39 8.61 0.60 15.14
C GLN A 39 8.78 -0.02 16.52
N ALA A 40 7.80 -0.81 16.98
CA ALA A 40 7.90 -1.53 18.25
C ALA A 40 9.04 -2.55 18.24
N ALA A 41 9.18 -3.30 17.14
CA ALA A 41 10.29 -4.23 16.94
C ALA A 41 11.66 -3.52 16.95
N PHE A 42 11.80 -2.41 16.22
CA PHE A 42 13.08 -1.68 16.15
C PHE A 42 13.50 -1.05 17.48
N ARG A 43 12.56 -0.67 18.35
CA ARG A 43 12.86 -0.18 19.71
C ARG A 43 13.52 -1.23 20.60
N LEU A 44 13.41 -2.52 20.26
CA LEU A 44 14.11 -3.60 20.97
C LEU A 44 15.62 -3.64 20.68
N GLY A 45 16.08 -2.92 19.65
CA GLY A 45 17.49 -2.78 19.29
C GLY A 45 18.14 -4.13 18.99
N ASP A 46 19.27 -4.42 19.63
CA ASP A 46 20.02 -5.65 19.35
C ASP A 46 19.28 -6.93 19.74
N LYS A 47 18.23 -6.86 20.57
CA LYS A 47 17.46 -8.03 21.01
C LYS A 47 16.68 -8.70 19.89
N VAL A 48 16.31 -7.96 18.84
CA VAL A 48 15.58 -8.49 17.67
C VAL A 48 16.51 -9.10 16.63
N LYS A 49 17.84 -8.95 16.76
CA LYS A 49 18.78 -9.49 15.77
C LYS A 49 18.69 -11.00 15.72
N MET A 50 18.39 -11.53 14.54
CA MET A 50 18.41 -12.96 14.24
C MET A 50 19.08 -13.20 12.89
N SER A 51 19.65 -14.39 12.71
CA SER A 51 20.12 -14.82 11.39
C SER A 51 18.90 -15.10 10.51
N VAL A 52 18.88 -14.51 9.32
CA VAL A 52 17.82 -14.71 8.32
C VAL A 52 18.49 -15.20 7.04
N ASP A 53 18.00 -16.31 6.52
CA ASP A 53 18.41 -16.92 5.26
C ASP A 53 17.20 -17.15 4.33
N GLU A 54 17.41 -17.77 3.17
CA GLU A 54 16.33 -18.04 2.22
C GLU A 54 15.33 -19.10 2.73
N ASP A 55 15.61 -19.82 3.81
CA ASP A 55 14.71 -20.84 4.39
C ASP A 55 14.02 -20.34 5.67
N THR A 56 14.24 -19.07 6.01
CA THR A 56 13.67 -18.46 7.21
C THR A 56 12.20 -18.08 6.96
N ASP A 57 11.31 -18.92 7.48
CA ASP A 57 9.88 -18.67 7.45
C ASP A 57 9.52 -17.39 8.23
N MET A 58 8.58 -16.61 7.69
CA MET A 58 8.06 -15.39 8.30
C MET A 58 7.50 -15.62 9.71
N SER A 59 6.85 -16.76 9.93
CA SER A 59 6.31 -17.15 11.24
C SER A 59 7.41 -17.19 12.31
N LYS A 60 8.64 -17.57 11.97
CA LYS A 60 9.76 -17.55 12.92
C LYS A 60 10.13 -16.13 13.36
N ILE A 61 10.07 -15.17 12.43
CA ILE A 61 10.33 -13.75 12.72
C ILE A 61 9.22 -13.18 13.61
N VAL A 62 7.96 -13.53 13.32
CA VAL A 62 6.82 -13.10 14.14
C VAL A 62 6.88 -13.70 15.54
N SER A 63 7.21 -14.99 15.67
CA SER A 63 7.34 -15.66 16.96
C SER A 63 8.48 -15.07 17.80
N SER A 64 9.66 -14.83 17.21
CA SER A 64 10.80 -14.27 17.95
C SER A 64 10.49 -12.87 18.51
N LEU A 65 9.73 -12.06 17.77
CA LEU A 65 9.25 -10.76 18.23
C LEU A 65 8.16 -10.87 19.29
N SER A 66 7.26 -11.84 19.16
CA SER A 66 6.24 -12.11 20.18
C SER A 66 6.86 -12.52 21.52
N ASP A 67 7.92 -13.33 21.50
CA ASP A 67 8.68 -13.72 22.70
C ASP A 67 9.34 -12.53 23.41
N LEU A 68 9.62 -11.46 22.67
CA LEU A 68 10.12 -10.18 23.18
C LEU A 68 9.00 -9.19 23.56
N GLY A 69 7.74 -9.62 23.52
CA GLY A 69 6.57 -8.83 23.90
C GLY A 69 5.95 -7.99 22.78
N VAL A 70 6.37 -8.16 21.53
CA VAL A 70 5.80 -7.46 20.36
C VAL A 70 4.89 -8.41 19.60
N ASN A 71 3.61 -8.41 19.96
CA ASN A 71 2.62 -9.33 19.39
C ASN A 71 2.04 -8.81 18.06
N TYR A 72 2.37 -9.47 16.96
CA TYR A 72 1.93 -9.10 15.61
C TYR A 72 0.41 -8.97 15.46
N ASP A 73 -0.36 -9.97 15.93
CA ASP A 73 -1.82 -9.98 15.78
C ASP A 73 -2.48 -8.74 16.39
N THR A 74 -2.00 -8.30 17.56
CA THR A 74 -2.50 -7.10 18.24
C THR A 74 -2.30 -5.86 17.38
N TYR A 75 -1.13 -5.68 16.78
CA TYR A 75 -0.86 -4.52 15.91
C TYR A 75 -1.64 -4.61 14.61
N TYR A 76 -1.74 -5.80 14.01
CA TYR A 76 -2.48 -6.03 12.79
C TYR A 76 -3.98 -5.73 12.97
N ASP A 77 -4.61 -6.27 14.02
CA ASP A 77 -6.03 -6.08 14.30
C ASP A 77 -6.35 -4.63 14.68
N SER A 78 -5.44 -3.98 15.42
CA SER A 78 -5.52 -2.54 15.68
C SER A 78 -5.46 -1.72 14.40
N TRP A 79 -4.54 -2.05 13.49
CA TRP A 79 -4.41 -1.37 12.21
C TRP A 79 -5.65 -1.56 11.33
N ILE A 80 -6.17 -2.78 11.21
CA ILE A 80 -7.40 -3.06 10.45
C ILE A 80 -8.58 -2.26 11.02
N SER A 81 -8.74 -2.24 12.34
CA SER A 81 -9.79 -1.49 13.02
C SER A 81 -9.67 0.01 12.78
N LYS A 82 -8.46 0.57 12.87
CA LYS A 82 -8.15 1.98 12.59
C LYS A 82 -8.43 2.31 11.12
N MET A 83 -8.05 1.43 10.19
CA MET A 83 -8.30 1.59 8.76
C MET A 83 -9.80 1.66 8.47
N HIS A 84 -10.61 0.73 8.99
CA HIS A 84 -12.07 0.78 8.85
C HIS A 84 -12.69 2.03 9.48
N ALA A 85 -12.24 2.42 10.68
CA ALA A 85 -12.72 3.62 11.35
C ALA A 85 -12.40 4.88 10.54
N MET A 86 -11.19 4.97 9.98
CA MET A 86 -10.77 6.07 9.11
C MET A 86 -11.57 6.08 7.81
N GLN A 87 -11.74 4.94 7.14
CA GLN A 87 -12.55 4.88 5.92
C GLN A 87 -13.99 5.31 6.18
N LYS A 88 -14.58 4.89 7.30
CA LYS A 88 -15.92 5.32 7.70
C LYS A 88 -15.98 6.82 8.01
N LYS A 89 -14.99 7.36 8.72
CA LYS A 89 -14.91 8.78 9.06
C LYS A 89 -14.79 9.66 7.81
N TYR A 90 -14.04 9.21 6.82
CA TYR A 90 -13.79 9.93 5.57
C TYR A 90 -14.52 9.31 4.38
N SER A 91 -15.65 8.60 4.61
CA SER A 91 -16.39 7.96 3.51
C SER A 91 -17.00 8.97 2.54
N GLY A 92 -17.19 10.22 2.98
CA GLY A 92 -17.58 11.34 2.14
C GLY A 92 -16.41 12.10 1.52
N ALA A 93 -15.16 11.64 1.67
CA ALA A 93 -14.01 12.25 1.02
C ALA A 93 -14.02 12.04 -0.50
N PHE A 94 -14.80 11.07 -0.98
CA PHE A 94 -15.00 10.88 -2.41
C PHE A 94 -16.50 10.95 -2.76
N SER A 95 -16.86 11.76 -3.75
CA SER A 95 -18.21 11.78 -4.32
C SER A 95 -18.34 10.78 -5.46
N ASN A 96 -19.57 10.40 -5.81
CA ASN A 96 -19.78 9.55 -6.98
C ASN A 96 -19.37 10.26 -8.28
N ASP A 97 -19.40 11.59 -8.29
CA ASP A 97 -19.18 12.44 -9.46
C ASP A 97 -17.70 12.55 -9.80
N GLU A 98 -16.81 12.17 -8.88
CA GLU A 98 -15.36 12.07 -9.07
C GLU A 98 -14.93 10.79 -9.80
N PHE A 99 -15.83 9.82 -9.95
CA PHE A 99 -15.56 8.57 -10.64
C PHE A 99 -16.50 8.42 -11.84
N ARG A 100 -15.99 7.93 -12.95
CA ARG A 100 -16.81 7.67 -14.13
C ARG A 100 -17.62 6.37 -14.00
N PHE A 101 -16.95 5.30 -13.55
CA PHE A 101 -17.52 3.95 -13.56
C PHE A 101 -17.41 3.24 -12.21
N LYS A 102 -18.38 2.35 -11.93
CA LYS A 102 -18.33 1.35 -10.86
C LYS A 102 -18.31 -0.04 -11.45
N VAL A 103 -17.38 -0.86 -10.98
CA VAL A 103 -17.24 -2.26 -11.40
C VAL A 103 -17.71 -3.17 -10.27
N PHE A 104 -18.67 -4.04 -10.57
CA PHE A 104 -19.20 -5.03 -9.64
C PHE A 104 -18.59 -6.43 -9.88
N GLY A 105 -18.80 -7.34 -8.91
CA GLY A 105 -18.41 -8.74 -9.07
C GLY A 105 -19.07 -9.37 -10.30
N GLY A 106 -18.28 -10.09 -11.10
CA GLY A 106 -18.75 -10.64 -12.38
C GLY A 106 -18.49 -9.75 -13.60
N GLY A 107 -17.90 -8.56 -13.41
CA GLY A 107 -17.47 -7.69 -14.50
C GLY A 107 -18.52 -6.70 -14.98
N THR A 108 -19.69 -6.61 -14.33
CA THR A 108 -20.71 -5.60 -14.63
C THR A 108 -20.17 -4.19 -14.35
N ILE A 109 -20.36 -3.29 -15.30
CA ILE A 109 -19.92 -1.89 -15.24
C ILE A 109 -21.14 -0.99 -15.25
N THR A 110 -21.18 -0.01 -14.36
CA THR A 110 -22.23 1.02 -14.32
C THR A 110 -21.61 2.40 -14.28
N GLN A 111 -22.33 3.41 -14.75
CA GLN A 111 -21.96 4.80 -14.52
C GLN A 111 -22.13 5.16 -13.03
N CYS A 112 -21.23 5.96 -12.47
CA CYS A 112 -21.34 6.34 -11.06
C CYS A 112 -22.49 7.32 -10.78
N ASN A 113 -22.84 8.16 -11.75
CA ASN A 113 -23.78 9.27 -11.61
C ASN A 113 -25.25 8.81 -11.55
N ASP A 114 -25.65 7.90 -12.43
CA ASP A 114 -27.05 7.45 -12.59
C ASP A 114 -27.22 5.94 -12.38
N GLY A 115 -26.13 5.18 -12.26
CA GLY A 115 -26.15 3.73 -12.08
C GLY A 115 -26.51 2.94 -13.34
N ALA A 116 -26.59 3.58 -14.51
CA ALA A 116 -26.89 2.91 -15.77
C ALA A 116 -25.80 1.90 -16.14
N GLU A 117 -26.20 0.70 -16.54
CA GLU A 117 -25.27 -0.33 -17.02
C GLU A 117 -24.60 0.11 -18.32
N VAL A 118 -23.29 -0.08 -18.40
CA VAL A 118 -22.47 0.29 -19.55
C VAL A 118 -22.17 -0.96 -20.37
N GLN A 119 -22.70 -1.01 -21.59
CA GLN A 119 -22.48 -2.12 -22.52
C GLN A 119 -21.19 -1.90 -23.34
N GLY A 120 -20.45 -2.97 -23.59
CA GLY A 120 -19.27 -2.97 -24.47
C GLY A 120 -17.96 -2.48 -23.84
N GLU A 121 -17.99 -2.04 -22.57
CA GLU A 121 -16.78 -1.78 -21.81
C GLU A 121 -16.21 -3.06 -21.20
N ASP A 122 -14.89 -3.13 -21.09
CA ASP A 122 -14.17 -4.25 -20.48
C ASP A 122 -13.54 -3.80 -19.15
N ALA A 123 -13.95 -4.43 -18.04
CA ALA A 123 -13.51 -4.04 -16.71
C ALA A 123 -11.99 -4.21 -16.50
N GLN A 124 -11.39 -5.19 -17.17
CA GLN A 124 -9.95 -5.43 -17.11
C GLN A 124 -9.19 -4.36 -17.90
N LYS A 125 -9.71 -3.95 -19.05
CA LYS A 125 -9.14 -2.86 -19.85
C LYS A 125 -9.22 -1.53 -19.10
N LEU A 126 -10.37 -1.18 -18.54
CA LEU A 126 -10.54 0.03 -17.73
C LEU A 126 -9.53 0.07 -16.57
N LYS A 127 -9.36 -1.05 -15.88
CA LYS A 127 -8.34 -1.18 -14.81
C LYS A 127 -6.93 -0.95 -15.34
N GLN A 128 -6.57 -1.49 -16.50
CA GLN A 128 -5.24 -1.30 -17.10
C GLN A 128 -5.00 0.15 -17.50
N ASP A 129 -6.03 0.84 -18.00
CA ASP A 129 -5.96 2.25 -18.34
C ASP A 129 -5.74 3.10 -17.07
N ASP A 130 -6.51 2.86 -15.99
CA ASP A 130 -6.33 3.51 -14.68
C ASP A 130 -4.93 3.25 -14.10
N GLU A 131 -4.47 1.99 -14.13
CA GLU A 131 -3.13 1.61 -13.65
C GLU A 131 -2.02 2.32 -14.45
N ARG A 132 -2.17 2.44 -15.77
CA ARG A 132 -1.22 3.15 -16.62
C ARG A 132 -1.15 4.63 -16.22
N GLU A 133 -2.28 5.28 -16.04
CA GLU A 133 -2.33 6.70 -15.65
C GLU A 133 -1.71 6.92 -14.26
N LEU A 134 -2.10 6.11 -13.27
CA LEU A 134 -1.57 6.21 -11.90
C LEU A 134 -0.06 5.96 -11.84
N ASN A 135 0.44 4.96 -12.56
CA ASN A 135 1.88 4.64 -12.60
C ASN A 135 2.70 5.67 -13.40
N SER A 136 2.05 6.47 -14.24
CA SER A 136 2.66 7.54 -15.02
C SER A 136 2.55 8.91 -14.36
N TYR A 137 1.80 9.01 -13.26
CA TYR A 137 1.57 10.27 -12.57
C TYR A 137 2.89 10.94 -12.14
N GLY A 138 3.07 12.19 -12.54
CA GLY A 138 4.29 12.97 -12.26
C GLY A 138 5.49 12.65 -13.16
N ARG A 139 5.34 11.76 -14.16
CA ARG A 139 6.40 11.48 -15.14
C ARG A 139 6.19 12.34 -16.39
N PRO A 140 7.24 12.96 -16.95
CA PRO A 140 7.14 13.58 -18.26
C PRO A 140 6.88 12.50 -19.30
N TYR A 141 6.01 12.74 -20.27
CA TYR A 141 5.77 11.82 -21.38
C TYR A 141 6.79 12.06 -22.50
N GLY A 142 7.28 10.99 -23.12
CA GLY A 142 8.15 11.03 -24.30
C GLY A 142 7.37 11.31 -25.58
N GLU A 143 8.09 11.39 -26.71
CA GLU A 143 7.49 11.59 -28.05
C GLU A 143 6.59 10.42 -28.49
N ASP A 144 6.70 9.27 -27.85
CA ASP A 144 5.95 8.04 -28.09
C ASP A 144 4.74 7.86 -27.15
N ASP A 145 4.35 8.91 -26.42
CA ASP A 145 3.28 8.90 -25.41
C ASP A 145 3.52 7.87 -24.28
N SER A 146 4.77 7.43 -24.10
CA SER A 146 5.18 6.60 -22.98
C SER A 146 5.75 7.46 -21.85
N PRO A 147 5.49 7.12 -20.58
CA PRO A 147 6.07 7.84 -19.46
C PRO A 147 7.61 7.69 -19.48
N SER A 148 8.31 8.81 -19.52
CA SER A 148 9.78 8.89 -19.54
C SER A 148 10.39 8.77 -18.15
N GLY A 149 11.70 8.50 -18.08
CA GLY A 149 12.44 8.25 -16.84
C GLY A 149 12.77 6.78 -16.63
N THR A 150 13.93 6.51 -16.05
CA THR A 150 14.41 5.16 -15.76
C THR A 150 14.15 4.84 -14.29
N TYR A 151 13.57 3.67 -13.99
CA TYR A 151 13.61 3.17 -12.61
C TYR A 151 15.06 3.03 -12.19
N TYR A 152 15.42 3.59 -11.04
CA TYR A 152 16.76 3.45 -10.50
C TYR A 152 17.00 1.96 -10.19
N LYS A 153 17.76 1.29 -11.06
CA LYS A 153 17.87 -0.18 -11.13
C LYS A 153 18.72 -0.78 -10.00
N TYR A 154 19.52 0.02 -9.33
CA TYR A 154 20.44 -0.40 -8.27
C TYR A 154 20.01 0.23 -6.95
N ALA A 155 20.13 -0.43 -5.82
CA ALA A 155 20.05 0.30 -4.55
C ALA A 155 21.21 1.30 -4.54
N LYS A 156 20.92 2.58 -4.27
CA LYS A 156 21.98 3.55 -3.97
C LYS A 156 22.76 3.04 -2.77
N GLN A 157 24.08 3.07 -2.84
CA GLN A 157 24.89 2.91 -1.65
C GLN A 157 24.54 4.05 -0.68
N PRO A 158 24.61 3.83 0.65
CA PRO A 158 24.20 4.84 1.63
C PRO A 158 24.87 6.22 1.43
N ASP A 159 26.07 6.25 0.87
CA ASP A 159 26.85 7.46 0.53
C ASP A 159 26.41 8.15 -0.78
N GLU A 160 25.66 7.48 -1.65
CA GLU A 160 25.09 8.03 -2.88
C GLU A 160 23.74 8.74 -2.67
N VAL A 161 23.15 8.60 -1.48
CA VAL A 161 21.93 9.29 -1.08
C VAL A 161 22.32 10.56 -0.34
N ALA A 162 22.05 11.72 -0.94
CA ALA A 162 22.24 12.99 -0.24
C ALA A 162 21.49 12.96 1.09
N ALA A 163 22.15 13.41 2.16
CA ALA A 163 21.50 13.55 3.45
C ALA A 163 20.23 14.40 3.26
N PHE A 164 19.09 13.87 3.71
CA PHE A 164 17.85 14.63 3.70
C PHE A 164 18.10 15.88 4.56
N PRO A 165 17.89 17.09 4.02
CA PRO A 165 18.10 18.30 4.80
C PRO A 165 17.10 18.28 5.95
N LEU A 166 17.60 17.95 7.14
CA LEU A 166 16.86 18.17 8.37
C LEU A 166 17.00 19.66 8.64
N ASP A 167 16.00 20.44 8.22
CA ASP A 167 15.88 21.82 8.68
C ASP A 167 15.73 21.77 10.19
N ALA A 168 16.82 22.07 10.90
CA ALA A 168 16.88 22.08 12.36
C ALA A 168 15.90 23.11 12.98
N ASP A 169 15.35 24.00 12.15
CA ASP A 169 14.41 25.05 12.55
C ASP A 169 12.93 24.69 12.29
N ALA A 170 12.62 23.53 11.69
CA ALA A 170 11.25 23.12 11.39
C ALA A 170 10.50 22.45 12.56
N VAL A 171 11.15 22.32 13.72
CA VAL A 171 10.55 21.81 14.97
C VAL A 171 10.75 22.84 16.08
N GLN A 172 9.85 23.84 16.12
CA GLN A 172 9.56 24.64 17.32
C GLN A 172 8.12 24.41 17.76
#